data_AF-A0A0M4EJG2-F1
#
_entry.id   AF-A0A0M4EJG2-F1
#
_cell.length_a   1.000
_cell.length_b   1.000
_cell.length_c   1.000
_cell.angle_alpha   90.00
_cell.angle_beta   90.00
_cell.angle_gamma   90.00
#
_symmetry.space_group_name_H-M   'P 1'
#
loop_
_entity.id
_entity.type
_entity.pdbx_description
1 polymer ?
#
loop_
_entity_poly.entity_id
_entity_poly.type
_entity_poly.pdbx_seq_one_letter_code
_entity_poly.pdbx_strand_id
1 'polypeptide(L)'
;MAAIKMQAVGSKPRATLTVNADVRRLIGELLVPRIERLQKILCTRMLAEPQQEANTGDWWPDYSLYSQLHKMTDMHGLYYLTQSVLKGLPDELQAIVCKLRDFMHQRELKLQLHGRYRLAQSLIKDLINYINCCNRMCSKQLQQRRLHCERAESKDTQARVCLKIFDERCFLQLHKRMSSLKHFLLNICDLFEVEQLPLLPALEPVESMLVEPTPIRT
;
A
#
# COMPACT_ATOMS: atom_id res chain seq x y z
N MET A 1 23.85 -39.04 -14.71
CA MET A 1 22.76 -38.14 -14.30
C MET A 1 23.36 -37.02 -13.46
N ALA A 2 23.49 -35.82 -14.03
CA ALA A 2 24.07 -34.67 -13.33
C ALA A 2 22.97 -33.88 -12.62
N ALA A 3 23.10 -33.73 -11.30
CA ALA A 3 22.19 -32.93 -10.48
C ALA A 3 22.50 -31.44 -10.67
N ILE A 4 21.58 -30.71 -11.29
CA ILE A 4 21.63 -29.25 -11.37
C ILE A 4 21.24 -28.70 -9.99
N LYS A 5 22.22 -28.23 -9.22
CA LYS A 5 21.99 -27.38 -8.06
C LYS A 5 21.48 -26.03 -8.55
N MET A 6 20.17 -25.79 -8.42
CA MET A 6 19.62 -24.44 -8.50
C MET A 6 20.12 -23.67 -7.27
N GLN A 7 21.16 -22.86 -7.46
CA GLN A 7 21.55 -21.86 -6.47
C GLN A 7 20.39 -20.87 -6.31
N ALA A 8 19.89 -20.76 -5.08
CA ALA A 8 19.01 -19.69 -4.68
C ALA A 8 19.66 -18.35 -5.04
N VAL A 9 18.98 -17.57 -5.88
CA VAL A 9 19.34 -16.18 -6.17
C VAL A 9 19.24 -15.43 -4.85
N GLY A 10 20.38 -15.26 -4.18
CA GLY A 10 20.48 -14.48 -2.95
C GLY A 10 19.97 -13.08 -3.21
N SER A 11 18.78 -12.74 -2.68
CA SER A 11 18.32 -11.37 -2.65
C SER A 11 19.30 -10.58 -1.79
N LYS A 12 20.06 -9.67 -2.40
CA LYS A 12 20.84 -8.68 -1.64
C LYS A 12 19.90 -8.05 -0.60
N PRO A 13 20.32 -7.90 0.68
CA PRO A 13 19.49 -7.24 1.67
C PRO A 13 19.11 -5.85 1.14
N ARG A 14 17.80 -5.57 1.09
CA ARG A 14 17.32 -4.23 0.70
C ARG A 14 17.97 -3.24 1.65
N ALA A 15 18.64 -2.23 1.10
CA ALA A 15 19.26 -1.19 1.91
C ALA A 15 18.14 -0.34 2.55
N THR A 16 17.88 -0.58 3.82
CA THR A 16 16.90 0.14 4.64
C THR A 16 17.43 1.52 5.04
N LEU A 17 16.52 2.43 5.39
CA LEU A 17 16.80 3.77 5.90
C LEU A 17 16.44 3.85 7.38
N THR A 18 17.40 4.23 8.21
CA THR A 18 17.22 4.35 9.66
C THR A 18 16.62 5.70 10.04
N VAL A 19 15.39 5.71 10.54
CA VAL A 19 14.68 6.90 10.99
C VAL A 19 14.45 6.87 12.50
N ASN A 20 14.15 8.01 13.10
CA ASN A 20 13.72 8.03 14.49
C ASN A 20 12.38 7.28 14.70
N ALA A 21 12.10 6.91 15.95
CA ALA A 21 10.90 6.15 16.31
C ALA A 21 9.60 6.89 15.90
N ASP A 22 9.58 8.23 15.99
CA ASP A 22 8.40 9.02 15.65
C ASP A 22 8.04 8.94 14.16
N VAL A 23 9.02 9.06 13.26
CA VAL A 23 8.79 8.91 11.82
C VAL A 23 8.34 7.50 11.50
N ARG A 24 8.96 6.47 12.11
CA ARG A 24 8.57 5.08 11.88
C ARG A 24 7.15 4.78 12.38
N ARG A 25 6.78 5.33 13.54
CA ARG A 25 5.42 5.24 14.10
C ARG A 25 4.42 5.90 13.17
N LEU A 26 4.70 7.12 12.72
CA LEU A 26 3.85 7.86 11.78
C LEU A 26 3.59 7.07 10.49
N ILE A 27 4.64 6.47 9.91
CA ILE A 27 4.52 5.62 8.71
C ILE A 27 3.59 4.42 9.00
N GLY A 28 3.78 3.76 10.14
CA GLY A 28 2.93 2.63 10.54
C GLY A 28 1.47 3.02 10.73
N GLU A 29 1.22 4.08 11.49
CA GLU A 29 -0.13 4.58 11.81
C GLU A 29 -0.89 5.05 10.57
N LEU A 30 -0.20 5.69 9.62
CA LEU A 30 -0.84 6.21 8.41
C LEU A 30 -1.00 5.15 7.32
N LEU A 31 0.04 4.35 7.04
CA LEU A 31 0.04 3.49 5.86
C LEU A 31 -0.55 2.10 6.10
N VAL A 32 -0.39 1.52 7.30
CA VAL A 32 -0.90 0.17 7.59
C VAL A 32 -2.44 0.10 7.47
N PRO A 33 -3.23 1.01 8.08
CA PRO A 33 -4.68 0.98 7.91
C PRO A 33 -5.12 1.17 6.46
N ARG A 34 -4.34 1.89 5.65
CA ARG A 34 -4.61 2.11 4.23
C ARG A 34 -4.38 0.83 3.42
N ILE A 35 -3.32 0.09 3.72
CA ILE A 35 -3.02 -1.21 3.12
C ILE A 35 -4.16 -2.21 3.41
N GLU A 36 -4.66 -2.26 4.64
CA GLU A 36 -5.78 -3.12 5.01
C GLU A 36 -7.07 -2.76 4.26
N ARG A 37 -7.36 -1.47 4.13
CA ARG A 37 -8.52 -1.01 3.35
C ARG A 37 -8.38 -1.33 1.86
N LEU A 38 -7.19 -1.19 1.29
CA LEU A 38 -6.91 -1.61 -0.08
C LEU A 38 -7.08 -3.13 -0.26
N GLN A 39 -6.70 -3.93 0.74
CA GLN A 39 -6.94 -5.37 0.72
C GLN A 39 -8.43 -5.69 0.60
N LYS A 40 -9.31 -4.93 1.27
CA LYS A 40 -10.76 -5.12 1.15
C LYS A 40 -11.23 -4.97 -0.30
N ILE A 41 -10.74 -3.95 -1.02
CA ILE A 41 -11.02 -3.75 -2.44
C ILE A 41 -10.50 -4.92 -3.28
N LEU A 42 -9.29 -5.39 -3.01
CA LEU A 42 -8.65 -6.49 -3.76
C LEU A 42 -9.28 -7.86 -3.52
N CYS A 43 -9.98 -8.05 -2.39
CA CYS A 43 -10.79 -9.23 -2.12
C CYS A 43 -12.13 -9.25 -2.87
N THR A 44 -12.49 -8.17 -3.57
CA THR A 44 -13.70 -8.18 -4.40
C THR A 44 -13.49 -9.05 -5.64
N ARG A 45 -14.57 -9.66 -6.11
CA ARG A 45 -14.61 -10.57 -7.26
C ARG A 45 -15.81 -10.19 -8.11
N MET A 46 -15.61 -10.15 -9.42
CA MET A 46 -16.70 -10.06 -10.39
C MET A 46 -17.08 -11.49 -10.77
N LEU A 47 -18.35 -11.86 -10.56
CA LEU A 47 -18.88 -13.19 -10.80
C LEU A 47 -20.02 -13.11 -11.80
N ALA A 48 -20.05 -14.02 -12.76
CA ALA A 48 -21.20 -14.14 -13.66
C ALA A 48 -22.41 -14.64 -12.86
N GLU A 49 -23.55 -13.99 -13.02
CA GLU A 49 -24.80 -14.44 -12.43
C GLU A 49 -25.37 -15.63 -13.22
N PRO A 50 -25.96 -16.62 -12.53
CA PRO A 50 -26.68 -17.69 -13.22
C PRO A 50 -27.84 -17.08 -14.01
N GLN A 51 -27.93 -17.41 -15.30
CA GLN A 51 -29.02 -16.94 -16.17
C GLN A 51 -30.38 -17.37 -15.59
N GLN A 52 -31.12 -16.42 -15.03
CA GLN A 52 -32.51 -16.63 -14.66
C GLN A 52 -33.37 -16.43 -15.91
N GLU A 53 -33.77 -17.55 -16.51
CA GLU A 53 -34.73 -17.69 -17.62
C GLU A 53 -34.35 -17.02 -18.95
N ALA A 54 -34.32 -17.85 -20.00
CA ALA A 54 -33.85 -17.55 -21.37
C ALA A 54 -34.71 -16.55 -22.18
N ASN A 55 -35.51 -15.69 -21.55
CA ASN A 55 -36.54 -14.89 -22.21
C ASN A 55 -36.17 -13.42 -22.49
N THR A 56 -34.95 -12.98 -22.18
CA THR A 56 -34.55 -11.56 -22.36
C THR A 56 -33.76 -11.28 -23.65
N GLY A 57 -33.42 -12.30 -24.44
CA GLY A 57 -32.69 -12.13 -25.71
C GLY A 57 -31.23 -11.66 -25.58
N ASP A 58 -30.77 -11.34 -24.37
CA ASP A 58 -29.40 -10.95 -24.07
C ASP A 58 -28.55 -12.21 -23.84
N TRP A 59 -27.74 -12.58 -24.83
CA TRP A 59 -26.82 -13.71 -24.74
C TRP A 59 -25.58 -13.42 -23.87
N TRP A 60 -25.35 -12.17 -23.48
CA TRP A 60 -24.21 -11.76 -22.65
C TRP A 60 -24.51 -11.86 -21.15
N PRO A 61 -23.69 -12.57 -20.35
CA PRO A 61 -23.97 -12.83 -18.94
C PRO A 61 -24.01 -11.55 -18.12
N ASP A 62 -24.92 -11.48 -17.15
CA ASP A 62 -24.89 -10.45 -16.10
C ASP A 62 -23.78 -10.74 -15.09
N TYR A 63 -23.27 -9.69 -14.46
CA TYR A 63 -22.20 -9.79 -13.48
C TYR A 63 -22.56 -9.09 -12.19
N SER A 64 -22.28 -9.76 -11.08
CA SER A 64 -22.38 -9.21 -9.74
C SER A 64 -21.00 -9.04 -9.13
N LEU A 65 -20.84 -8.02 -8.28
CA LEU A 65 -19.65 -7.89 -7.45
C LEU A 65 -19.87 -8.60 -6.12
N TYR A 66 -18.92 -9.43 -5.74
CA TYR A 66 -18.94 -10.15 -4.48
C TYR A 66 -17.69 -9.83 -3.67
N SER A 67 -17.86 -9.61 -2.37
CA SER A 67 -16.75 -9.57 -1.41
C SER A 67 -17.16 -10.25 -0.13
N GLN A 68 -16.31 -11.14 0.37
CA GLN A 68 -16.49 -11.75 1.70
C GLN A 68 -16.37 -10.73 2.84
N LEU A 69 -15.81 -9.54 2.58
CA LEU A 69 -15.49 -8.54 3.58
C LEU A 69 -16.47 -7.36 3.64
N HIS A 70 -17.34 -7.20 2.63
CA HIS A 70 -18.34 -6.13 2.59
C HIS A 70 -19.41 -6.39 1.52
N LYS A 71 -20.64 -5.92 1.77
CA LYS A 71 -21.70 -5.93 0.77
C LYS A 71 -21.41 -4.85 -0.27
N MET A 72 -21.19 -5.26 -1.51
CA MET A 72 -21.06 -4.37 -2.66
C MET A 72 -21.91 -4.93 -3.77
N THR A 73 -22.73 -4.10 -4.39
CA THR A 73 -23.74 -4.56 -5.36
C THR A 73 -23.34 -4.27 -6.79
N ASP A 74 -22.46 -3.28 -7.04
CA ASP A 74 -22.10 -2.86 -8.39
C ASP A 74 -20.76 -2.10 -8.47
N MET A 75 -20.34 -1.84 -9.71
CA MET A 75 -19.12 -1.07 -10.03
C MET A 75 -19.16 0.35 -9.49
N HIS A 76 -20.34 0.96 -9.37
CA HIS A 76 -20.49 2.28 -8.78
C HIS A 76 -20.00 2.28 -7.32
N GLY A 77 -20.52 1.35 -6.50
CA GLY A 77 -20.09 1.18 -5.12
C GLY A 77 -18.59 0.94 -4.98
N LEU A 78 -18.00 0.15 -5.89
CA LEU A 78 -16.56 -0.13 -5.89
C LEU A 78 -15.70 1.12 -6.14
N TYR A 79 -16.12 1.98 -7.06
CA TYR A 79 -15.43 3.25 -7.29
C TYR A 79 -15.52 4.18 -6.09
N TYR A 80 -16.70 4.33 -5.48
CA TYR A 80 -16.85 5.17 -4.28
C TYR A 80 -16.04 4.65 -3.11
N LEU A 81 -16.04 3.33 -2.88
CA LEU A 81 -15.20 2.70 -1.86
C LEU A 81 -13.73 3.00 -2.12
N THR A 82 -13.27 2.85 -3.37
CA THR A 82 -11.90 3.15 -3.76
C THR A 82 -11.56 4.61 -3.46
N GLN A 83 -12.37 5.56 -3.90
CA GLN A 83 -12.13 6.99 -3.66
C GLN A 83 -12.08 7.32 -2.16
N SER A 84 -12.96 6.71 -1.37
CA SER A 84 -12.95 6.84 0.09
C SER A 84 -11.64 6.34 0.72
N VAL A 85 -11.09 5.23 0.22
CA VAL A 85 -9.79 4.71 0.69
C VAL A 85 -8.62 5.62 0.32
N LEU A 86 -8.64 6.18 -0.89
CA LEU A 86 -7.59 7.07 -1.40
C LEU A 86 -7.64 8.49 -0.80
N LYS A 87 -8.80 8.91 -0.29
CA LYS A 87 -9.00 10.24 0.28
C LYS A 87 -8.06 10.48 1.47
N GLY A 88 -7.35 11.61 1.45
CA GLY A 88 -6.42 12.04 2.49
C GLY A 88 -5.04 11.37 2.44
N LEU A 89 -4.88 10.25 1.72
CA LEU A 89 -3.59 9.56 1.60
C LEU A 89 -2.48 10.43 0.97
N PRO A 90 -2.75 11.28 -0.05
CA PRO A 90 -1.77 12.24 -0.54
C PRO A 90 -1.22 13.16 0.54
N ASP A 91 -2.09 13.68 1.40
CA ASP A 91 -1.73 14.62 2.46
C ASP A 91 -0.95 13.91 3.58
N GLU A 92 -1.36 12.68 3.93
CA GLU A 92 -0.65 11.79 4.85
C GLU A 92 0.78 11.50 4.39
N LEU A 93 0.95 11.16 3.11
CA LEU A 93 2.28 10.95 2.51
C LEU A 93 3.11 12.23 2.47
N GLN A 94 2.47 13.38 2.21
CA GLN A 94 3.15 14.67 2.25
C GLN A 94 3.64 15.02 3.66
N ALA A 95 2.87 14.68 4.70
CA ALA A 95 3.30 14.84 6.09
C ALA A 95 4.53 13.99 6.42
N ILE A 96 4.59 12.74 5.93
CA ILE A 96 5.77 11.87 6.05
C ILE A 96 6.99 12.51 5.38
N VAL A 97 6.84 13.07 4.17
CA VAL A 97 7.93 13.77 3.47
C VAL A 97 8.45 14.96 4.25
N CYS A 98 7.57 15.75 4.88
CA CYS A 98 7.96 16.87 5.72
C CYS A 98 8.77 16.40 6.95
N LYS A 99 8.27 15.40 7.68
CA LYS A 99 8.98 14.85 8.85
C LYS A 99 10.34 14.22 8.49
N LEU A 100 10.43 13.53 7.35
CA LEU A 100 11.71 13.04 6.84
C LEU A 100 12.68 14.17 6.51
N ARG A 101 12.18 15.30 6.02
CA ARG A 101 13.00 16.48 5.73
C ARG A 101 13.55 17.09 7.01
N ASP A 102 12.70 17.25 8.03
CA ASP A 102 13.10 17.80 9.32
C ASP A 102 14.17 16.91 9.97
N PHE A 103 13.98 15.58 9.92
CA PHE A 103 14.96 14.60 10.39
C PHE A 103 16.33 14.74 9.71
N MET A 104 16.35 14.98 8.38
CA MET A 104 17.60 15.21 7.66
C MET A 104 18.26 16.54 8.03
N HIS A 105 17.51 17.62 8.24
CA HIS A 105 18.09 18.94 8.57
C HIS A 105 18.70 18.95 9.97
N GLN A 106 18.16 18.16 10.89
CA GLN A 106 18.67 18.04 12.25
C GLN A 106 19.97 17.21 12.36
N ARG A 107 20.35 16.49 11.29
CA ARG A 107 21.53 15.60 11.31
C ARG A 107 22.53 15.95 10.23
N GLU A 108 23.81 16.00 10.60
CA GLU A 108 24.93 16.00 9.65
C GLU A 108 25.10 14.60 9.03
N LEU A 109 24.12 14.15 8.24
CA LEU A 109 24.19 12.85 7.56
C LEU A 109 25.27 12.89 6.46
N LYS A 110 26.01 11.79 6.31
CA LYS A 110 26.96 11.63 5.18
C LYS A 110 26.26 11.89 3.84
N LEU A 111 26.96 12.48 2.87
CA LEU A 111 26.47 12.79 1.52
C LEU A 111 25.76 11.61 0.83
N GLN A 112 26.24 10.38 1.01
CA GLN A 112 25.63 9.18 0.43
C GLN A 112 24.25 8.85 1.04
N LEU A 113 24.07 9.06 2.36
CA LEU A 113 22.79 8.86 3.03
C LEU A 113 21.79 9.93 2.60
N HIS A 114 22.24 11.19 2.49
CA HIS A 114 21.44 12.28 1.92
C HIS A 114 20.85 11.94 0.55
N GLY A 115 21.65 11.33 -0.34
CA GLY A 115 21.17 10.87 -1.65
C GLY A 115 20.02 9.86 -1.56
N ARG A 116 20.12 8.88 -0.64
CA ARG A 116 19.07 7.85 -0.46
C ARG A 116 17.79 8.42 0.14
N TYR A 117 17.88 9.33 1.10
CA TYR A 117 16.69 9.99 1.65
C TYR A 117 15.99 10.88 0.62
N ARG A 118 16.75 11.62 -0.22
CA ARG A 118 16.18 12.38 -1.34
C ARG A 118 15.46 11.48 -2.33
N LEU A 119 16.04 10.32 -2.64
CA LEU A 119 15.38 9.32 -3.48
C LEU A 119 14.07 8.83 -2.85
N ALA A 120 14.07 8.50 -1.55
CA ALA A 120 12.86 8.09 -0.84
C ALA A 120 11.77 9.18 -0.88
N GLN A 121 12.14 10.45 -0.68
CA GLN A 121 11.20 11.57 -0.84
C GLN A 121 10.65 11.68 -2.26
N SER A 122 11.48 11.45 -3.29
CA SER A 122 11.02 11.42 -4.68
C SER A 122 10.01 10.30 -4.91
N LEU A 123 10.29 9.09 -4.41
CA LEU A 123 9.40 7.94 -4.52
C LEU A 123 8.04 8.21 -3.84
N ILE A 124 8.04 8.86 -2.68
CA ILE A 124 6.80 9.24 -2.00
C ILE A 124 6.03 10.28 -2.82
N LYS A 125 6.69 11.26 -3.43
CA LYS A 125 6.04 12.23 -4.33
C LYS A 125 5.45 11.57 -5.57
N ASP A 126 6.16 10.63 -6.17
CA ASP A 126 5.66 9.86 -7.31
C ASP A 126 4.43 9.03 -6.92
N LEU A 127 4.43 8.48 -5.70
CA LEU A 127 3.28 7.77 -5.13
C LEU A 127 2.08 8.70 -4.91
N ILE A 128 2.29 9.91 -4.41
CA ILE A 128 1.25 10.95 -4.30
C ILE A 128 0.62 11.22 -5.67
N ASN A 129 1.45 11.42 -6.69
CA ASN A 129 0.98 11.62 -8.07
C ASN A 129 0.19 10.41 -8.58
N TYR A 130 0.66 9.20 -8.30
CA TYR A 130 -0.02 7.96 -8.66
C TYR A 130 -1.41 7.84 -8.02
N ILE A 131 -1.53 8.17 -6.73
CA ILE A 131 -2.81 8.16 -6.00
C ILE A 131 -3.78 9.19 -6.60
N ASN A 132 -3.31 10.41 -6.87
CA ASN A 132 -4.11 11.45 -7.52
C ASN A 132 -4.58 11.03 -8.92
N CYS A 133 -3.73 10.32 -9.68
CA CYS A 133 -4.12 9.72 -10.95
C CYS A 133 -5.18 8.63 -10.79
N CYS A 134 -5.08 7.78 -9.76
CA CYS A 134 -6.10 6.78 -9.47
C CYS A 134 -7.43 7.41 -9.08
N ASN A 135 -7.43 8.46 -8.27
CA ASN A 135 -8.64 9.16 -7.87
C ASN A 135 -9.34 9.83 -9.08
N ARG A 136 -8.57 10.53 -9.92
CA ARG A 136 -9.09 11.11 -11.18
C ARG A 136 -9.65 10.06 -12.13
N MET A 137 -8.98 8.91 -12.22
CA MET A 137 -9.49 7.78 -13.01
C MET A 137 -10.84 7.31 -12.48
N CYS A 138 -11.01 7.16 -11.17
CA CYS A 138 -12.30 6.74 -10.58
C CYS A 138 -13.41 7.73 -10.95
N SER A 139 -13.18 9.04 -10.80
CA SER A 139 -14.16 10.07 -11.20
C SER A 139 -14.51 10.00 -12.69
N LYS A 140 -13.50 9.84 -13.56
CA LYS A 140 -13.71 9.72 -15.01
C LYS A 140 -14.54 8.47 -15.35
N GLN A 141 -14.22 7.33 -14.75
CA GLN A 141 -14.93 6.08 -15.01
C GLN A 141 -16.36 6.11 -14.47
N LEU A 142 -16.60 6.73 -13.32
CA LEU A 142 -17.96 6.97 -12.80
C LEU A 142 -18.81 7.79 -13.78
N GLN A 143 -18.24 8.87 -14.33
CA GLN A 143 -18.93 9.69 -15.31
C GLN A 143 -19.21 8.93 -16.62
N GLN A 144 -18.23 8.17 -17.13
CA GLN A 144 -18.41 7.36 -18.34
C GLN A 144 -19.45 6.27 -18.13
N ARG A 145 -19.41 5.59 -16.98
CA ARG A 145 -20.41 4.58 -16.61
C ARG A 145 -21.81 5.14 -16.60
N ARG A 146 -22.02 6.34 -16.03
CA ARG A 146 -23.33 7.00 -16.03
C ARG A 146 -23.89 7.16 -17.45
N LEU A 147 -23.07 7.59 -18.41
CA LEU A 147 -23.48 7.72 -19.81
C LEU A 147 -23.83 6.36 -20.45
N HIS A 148 -23.11 5.30 -20.08
CA HIS A 148 -23.42 3.94 -20.53
C HIS A 148 -24.72 3.42 -19.90
N CYS A 149 -24.99 3.71 -18.62
CA CYS A 149 -26.25 3.37 -17.95
C CYS A 149 -27.44 4.07 -18.62
N GLU A 150 -27.37 5.39 -18.82
CA GLU A 150 -28.44 6.18 -19.46
C GLU A 150 -28.79 5.65 -20.87
N ARG A 151 -27.80 5.12 -21.61
CA ARG A 151 -28.03 4.48 -22.92
C ARG A 151 -28.63 3.08 -22.78
N ALA A 152 -28.16 2.30 -21.81
CA ALA A 152 -28.61 0.92 -21.58
C ALA A 152 -30.07 0.83 -21.09
N GLU A 153 -30.61 1.90 -20.49
CA GLU A 153 -32.02 2.00 -20.09
C GLU A 153 -33.00 1.93 -21.27
N SER A 154 -32.55 2.24 -22.50
CA SER A 154 -33.37 2.23 -23.71
C SER A 154 -33.79 0.83 -24.23
N LYS A 155 -33.53 -0.25 -23.48
CA LYS A 155 -33.71 -1.67 -23.87
C LYS A 155 -32.92 -2.09 -25.13
N ASP A 156 -32.02 -1.25 -25.63
CA ASP A 156 -31.07 -1.64 -26.67
C ASP A 156 -30.07 -2.66 -26.12
N THR A 157 -30.14 -3.89 -26.63
CA THR A 157 -29.20 -4.97 -26.31
C THR A 157 -27.76 -4.55 -26.55
N GLN A 158 -27.46 -3.77 -27.60
CA GLN A 158 -26.11 -3.33 -27.88
C GLN A 158 -25.58 -2.40 -26.77
N ALA A 159 -26.39 -1.43 -26.33
CA ALA A 159 -26.05 -0.56 -25.22
C ALA A 159 -25.82 -1.31 -23.89
N ARG A 160 -26.65 -2.33 -23.59
CA ARG A 160 -26.47 -3.19 -22.40
C ARG A 160 -25.17 -3.98 -22.46
N VAL A 161 -24.85 -4.62 -23.60
CA VAL A 161 -23.59 -5.33 -23.79
C VAL A 161 -22.39 -4.39 -23.66
N CYS A 162 -22.48 -3.17 -24.19
CA CYS A 162 -21.41 -2.18 -24.06
C CYS A 162 -21.15 -1.78 -22.60
N LEU A 163 -22.20 -1.60 -21.78
CA LEU A 163 -22.06 -1.33 -20.35
C LEU A 163 -21.39 -2.50 -19.62
N LYS A 164 -21.77 -3.76 -19.92
CA LYS A 164 -21.17 -4.95 -19.31
C LYS A 164 -19.68 -5.08 -19.64
N ILE A 165 -19.30 -4.91 -20.91
CA ILE A 165 -17.89 -4.92 -21.36
C ILE A 165 -17.11 -3.78 -20.70
N PHE A 166 -17.72 -2.60 -20.59
CA PHE A 166 -17.11 -1.46 -19.93
C PHE A 166 -16.82 -1.78 -18.45
N ASP A 167 -17.81 -2.28 -17.71
CA ASP A 167 -17.68 -2.61 -16.28
C ASP A 167 -16.59 -3.67 -16.04
N GLU A 168 -16.50 -4.71 -16.87
CA GLU A 168 -15.45 -5.75 -16.77
C GLU A 168 -14.03 -5.18 -16.97
N ARG A 169 -13.83 -4.39 -18.03
CA ARG A 169 -12.52 -3.75 -18.30
C ARG A 169 -12.11 -2.81 -17.16
N CYS A 170 -13.08 -2.03 -16.69
CA CYS A 170 -12.94 -1.10 -15.59
C CYS A 170 -12.56 -1.80 -14.27
N PHE A 171 -13.21 -2.93 -13.98
CA PHE A 171 -12.90 -3.76 -12.82
C PHE A 171 -11.46 -4.26 -12.84
N LEU A 172 -11.02 -4.87 -13.94
CA LEU A 172 -9.65 -5.38 -14.09
C LEU A 172 -8.60 -4.26 -13.97
N GLN A 173 -8.85 -3.12 -14.61
CA GLN A 173 -7.96 -1.96 -14.54
C GLN A 173 -7.83 -1.42 -13.11
N LEU A 174 -8.96 -1.32 -12.39
CA LEU A 174 -9.00 -0.84 -11.01
C LEU A 174 -8.24 -1.80 -10.08
N HIS A 175 -8.51 -3.10 -10.17
CA HIS A 175 -7.83 -4.13 -9.39
C HIS A 175 -6.32 -4.09 -9.57
N LYS A 176 -5.85 -4.00 -10.83
CA LYS A 176 -4.43 -3.90 -11.13
C LYS A 176 -3.79 -2.69 -10.44
N ARG A 177 -4.44 -1.52 -10.51
CA ARG A 177 -3.93 -0.29 -9.89
C ARG A 177 -3.93 -0.35 -8.37
N MET A 178 -4.99 -0.87 -7.76
CA MET A 178 -5.06 -1.00 -6.30
C MET A 178 -4.05 -2.03 -5.78
N SER A 179 -3.77 -3.07 -6.55
CA SER A 179 -2.72 -4.04 -6.24
C SER A 179 -1.35 -3.38 -6.28
N SER A 180 -1.03 -2.63 -7.35
CA SER A 180 0.23 -1.88 -7.42
C SER A 180 0.38 -0.88 -6.29
N LEU A 181 -0.69 -0.12 -5.97
CA LEU A 181 -0.69 0.84 -4.86
C LEU A 181 -0.40 0.16 -3.53
N LYS A 182 -1.07 -0.95 -3.23
CA LYS A 182 -0.82 -1.73 -2.01
C LYS A 182 0.65 -2.13 -1.90
N HIS A 183 1.24 -2.64 -2.99
CA HIS A 183 2.65 -3.02 -3.01
C HIS A 183 3.59 -1.82 -2.83
N PHE A 184 3.29 -0.67 -3.42
CA PHE A 184 4.08 0.54 -3.20
C PHE A 184 4.04 1.00 -1.74
N LEU A 185 2.87 0.98 -1.10
CA LEU A 185 2.73 1.34 0.31
C LEU A 185 3.50 0.37 1.23
N LEU A 186 3.44 -0.93 0.94
CA LEU A 186 4.24 -1.94 1.65
C LEU A 186 5.74 -1.67 1.49
N ASN A 187 6.20 -1.42 0.26
CA ASN A 187 7.61 -1.10 0.02
C ASN A 187 8.07 0.18 0.76
N ILE A 188 7.20 1.18 0.92
CA ILE A 188 7.50 2.36 1.73
C ILE A 188 7.58 1.98 3.22
N CYS A 189 6.68 1.14 3.73
CA CYS A 189 6.75 0.67 5.12
C CYS A 189 8.05 -0.10 5.40
N ASP A 190 8.47 -0.94 4.45
CA ASP A 190 9.68 -1.76 4.55
C ASP A 190 10.98 -0.97 4.30
N LEU A 191 10.90 0.22 3.71
CA LEU A 191 12.06 1.06 3.42
C LEU A 191 12.66 1.67 4.69
N PHE A 192 11.86 1.85 5.74
CA PHE A 192 12.25 2.57 6.94
C PHE A 192 12.32 1.67 8.18
N GLU A 193 13.46 1.68 8.84
CA GLU A 193 13.72 0.99 10.10
C GLU A 193 13.92 1.99 11.24
N VAL A 194 13.62 1.57 12.47
CA VAL A 194 13.91 2.39 13.65
C VAL A 194 15.41 2.37 13.88
N GLU A 195 15.99 3.55 14.10
CA GLU A 195 17.34 3.66 14.60
C GLU A 195 17.44 2.99 15.98
N GLN A 196 18.08 1.84 16.04
CA GLN A 196 18.48 1.24 17.30
C GLN A 196 19.64 2.07 17.84
N LEU A 197 19.40 2.84 18.92
CA LEU A 197 20.50 3.42 19.67
C LEU A 197 21.46 2.27 20.06
N PRO A 198 22.78 2.44 19.93
CA PRO A 198 23.70 1.48 20.52
C PRO A 198 23.38 1.43 22.02
N LEU A 199 22.89 0.29 22.49
CA LEU A 199 22.93 -0.02 23.91
C LEU A 199 24.41 0.03 24.28
N LEU A 200 24.80 1.06 25.04
CA LEU A 200 26.11 1.10 25.68
C LEU A 200 26.31 -0.26 26.36
N PRO A 201 27.49 -0.90 26.22
CA PRO A 201 27.75 -2.14 26.93
C PRO A 201 27.52 -1.87 28.41
N ALA A 202 26.71 -2.72 29.04
CA ALA A 202 26.46 -2.67 30.47
C ALA A 202 27.80 -2.53 31.18
N LEU A 203 27.96 -1.46 31.97
CA LEU A 203 29.08 -1.31 32.89
C LEU A 203 29.15 -2.60 33.71
N GLU A 204 30.20 -3.37 33.50
CA GLU A 204 30.46 -4.54 34.34
C GLU A 204 30.49 -4.08 35.80
N PRO A 205 29.91 -4.87 36.73
CA PRO A 205 29.97 -4.52 38.14
C PRO A 205 31.45 -4.53 38.56
N VAL A 206 31.91 -3.36 39.03
CA VAL A 206 33.21 -3.22 39.70
C VAL A 206 33.20 -4.14 40.91
N GLU A 207 33.94 -5.25 40.84
CA GLU A 207 34.26 -6.06 42.00
C GLU A 207 34.92 -5.16 43.05
N SER A 208 34.22 -4.98 44.16
CA SER A 208 34.69 -4.26 45.33
C SER A 208 35.97 -4.91 45.86
N MET A 209 37.04 -4.13 45.91
CA MET A 209 38.28 -4.49 46.60
C MET A 209 38.00 -4.82 48.07
N LEU A 210 38.09 -6.10 48.42
CA LEU A 210 38.22 -6.54 49.80
C LEU A 210 39.67 -6.33 50.23
N VAL A 211 39.89 -5.27 51.02
CA VAL A 211 41.14 -5.04 51.76
C VAL A 211 41.14 -5.98 52.96
N GLU A 212 42.04 -6.97 52.97
CA GLU A 212 42.32 -7.76 54.16
C GLU A 212 43.11 -6.92 55.19
N PRO A 213 42.73 -6.94 56.49
CA PRO A 213 43.54 -6.33 57.53
C PRO A 213 44.64 -7.31 57.99
N THR A 214 45.89 -6.84 57.93
CA THR A 214 47.08 -7.50 58.49
C THR A 214 46.97 -7.65 60.02
N PRO A 215 47.27 -8.83 60.61
CA PRO A 215 47.39 -8.92 62.05
C PRO A 215 48.81 -8.54 62.49
N ILE A 216 48.87 -7.59 63.42
CA ILE A 216 50.05 -7.23 64.21
C ILE A 216 50.39 -8.43 65.12
N ARG A 217 51.65 -8.85 65.13
CA ARG A 217 52.22 -9.69 66.20
C ARG A 217 53.40 -8.98 66.84
N THR A 218 53.26 -8.75 68.14
CA THR A 218 54.30 -8.43 69.14
C THR A 218 55.27 -9.59 69.33
#